data_AF-A0A4Y7KZ70-F1
#
_entry.id   AF-A0A4Y7KZ70-F1
#
_cell.length_a   1.000
_cell.length_b   1.000
_cell.length_c   1.000
_cell.angle_alpha   90.00
_cell.angle_beta   90.00
_cell.angle_gamma   90.00
#
_symmetry.space_group_name_H-M   'P 1'
#
loop_
_entity.id
_entity.type
_entity.pdbx_description
1 polymer ?
#
loop_
_entity_poly.entity_id
_entity_poly.type
_entity_poly.pdbx_seq_one_letter_code
_entity_poly.pdbx_strand_id
1 'polypeptide(L)'
;MTLCSFATRSMTESTSHLGDLIGSNMVLDGETFDDFEIEDCDTTSRQDNQLVELTVDVGPSEPCIGMEFNSADDGKDYYGAYARRNGFTIRVNRKRRSRIDEAVIGFDYVCSKEGFRPKRCLGEDRTILLSKQSRAGCKAILVIAYRREIKKWVVTNFVREHNHDLMGPAEVLVRRSSVKASTEDAKDKRIRELTSELYNERQRFQRRCSAYEERCAAYKTIKEVDDEH
;
A
#
# COMPACT_ATOMS: atom_id res chain seq x y z
N MET A 1 -6.75 -6.75 73.33
CA MET A 1 -6.50 -5.41 73.89
C MET A 1 -5.01 -5.10 73.74
N THR A 2 -4.67 -3.82 73.51
CA THR A 2 -3.33 -3.21 73.29
C THR A 2 -2.85 -3.28 71.81
N LEU A 3 -3.16 -2.30 70.94
CA LEU A 3 -2.52 -0.98 70.70
C LEU A 3 -1.03 -1.10 70.28
N CYS A 4 -0.67 -0.89 69.01
CA CYS A 4 -0.47 0.36 68.25
C CYS A 4 1.03 0.74 68.17
N SER A 5 1.59 0.92 66.96
CA SER A 5 2.49 2.04 66.63
C SER A 5 2.89 2.06 65.14
N PHE A 6 2.76 3.24 64.55
CA PHE A 6 3.27 3.70 63.27
C PHE A 6 4.81 3.77 63.25
N ALA A 7 5.42 3.59 62.08
CA ALA A 7 6.66 4.26 61.72
C ALA A 7 6.77 4.46 60.20
N THR A 8 6.96 5.71 59.79
CA THR A 8 7.31 6.18 58.45
C THR A 8 8.82 6.12 58.23
N ARG A 9 9.28 5.85 56.99
CA ARG A 9 10.58 6.36 56.50
C ARG A 9 10.69 6.33 54.98
N SER A 10 11.41 7.32 54.46
CA SER A 10 11.54 7.74 53.06
C SER A 10 12.96 7.52 52.53
N MET A 11 13.06 7.29 51.20
CA MET A 11 14.16 7.52 50.24
C MET A 11 15.54 6.87 50.44
N THR A 12 16.02 6.13 49.42
CA THR A 12 17.10 6.52 48.46
C THR A 12 17.71 5.27 47.76
N GLU A 13 17.76 5.28 46.43
CA GLU A 13 18.69 4.46 45.61
C GLU A 13 19.15 5.39 44.46
N SER A 14 20.41 5.84 44.37
CA SER A 14 21.69 5.15 44.11
C SER A 14 22.02 4.98 42.61
N THR A 15 22.73 6.01 42.13
CA THR A 15 23.72 6.15 41.03
C THR A 15 24.34 4.91 40.36
N SER A 16 24.56 4.97 39.03
CA SER A 16 25.86 4.79 38.30
C SER A 16 25.60 4.57 36.79
N HIS A 17 26.08 5.43 35.89
CA HIS A 17 27.43 5.51 35.28
C HIS A 17 27.65 4.51 34.13
N LEU A 18 27.58 4.96 32.88
CA LEU A 18 28.54 4.63 31.81
C LEU A 18 28.31 5.54 30.60
N GLY A 19 29.31 6.36 30.26
CA GLY A 19 29.43 6.94 28.93
C GLY A 19 30.24 6.02 28.03
N ASP A 20 30.16 6.20 26.71
CA ASP A 20 31.27 5.90 25.82
C ASP A 20 31.22 6.72 24.52
N LEU A 21 32.44 6.95 24.04
CA LEU A 21 32.91 7.81 22.96
C LEU A 21 32.68 7.21 21.57
N ILE A 22 32.35 8.03 20.56
CA ILE A 22 32.86 7.97 19.16
C ILE A 22 32.70 9.40 18.61
N GLY A 23 33.71 10.15 18.16
CA GLY A 23 34.87 9.81 17.36
C GLY A 23 34.71 10.49 15.99
N SER A 24 35.45 11.58 15.75
CA SER A 24 35.39 12.38 14.52
C SER A 24 36.02 11.68 13.31
N ASN A 25 35.37 11.87 12.15
CA ASN A 25 35.89 12.00 10.78
C ASN A 25 36.67 10.84 10.11
N MET A 26 36.15 10.34 8.98
CA MET A 26 36.98 9.93 7.84
C MET A 26 36.18 10.12 6.54
N VAL A 27 36.66 11.02 5.69
CA VAL A 27 36.24 11.19 4.30
C VAL A 27 36.80 10.02 3.50
N LEU A 28 35.95 9.35 2.72
CA LEU A 28 36.38 8.49 1.63
C LEU A 28 35.57 8.88 0.39
N ASP A 29 36.28 9.46 -0.58
CA ASP A 29 35.84 9.59 -1.96
C ASP A 29 35.63 8.19 -2.54
N GLY A 30 34.44 7.95 -3.11
CA GLY A 30 34.06 6.69 -3.71
C GLY A 30 32.81 6.87 -4.56
N GLU A 31 33.04 7.19 -5.84
CA GLU A 31 32.02 7.17 -6.88
C GLU A 31 31.32 5.80 -6.93
N THR A 32 29.99 5.80 -7.04
CA THR A 32 29.02 4.75 -7.46
C THR A 32 27.72 5.01 -6.70
N PHE A 33 26.51 5.00 -7.23
CA PHE A 33 25.91 4.55 -8.47
C PHE A 33 24.56 5.31 -8.50
N ASP A 34 24.12 5.79 -9.66
CA ASP A 34 22.87 6.55 -9.82
C ASP A 34 21.70 5.74 -9.23
N ASP A 35 21.16 6.21 -8.11
CA ASP A 35 20.03 5.57 -7.42
C ASP A 35 18.80 5.76 -8.32
N PHE A 36 18.51 4.73 -9.11
CA PHE A 36 17.30 4.64 -9.90
C PHE A 36 16.12 4.53 -8.94
N GLU A 37 15.49 5.66 -8.64
CA GLU A 37 14.21 5.67 -7.94
C GLU A 37 13.16 4.97 -8.81
N ILE A 38 12.84 3.73 -8.43
CA ILE A 38 11.61 3.08 -8.85
C ILE A 38 10.50 3.79 -8.07
N GLU A 39 9.91 4.82 -8.67
CA GLU A 39 8.58 5.25 -8.26
C GLU A 39 7.61 4.08 -8.52
N ASP A 40 7.38 3.28 -7.49
CA ASP A 40 6.17 2.48 -7.35
C ASP A 40 5.00 3.47 -7.24
N CYS A 41 4.62 4.02 -8.38
CA CYS A 41 3.44 4.87 -8.54
C CYS A 41 2.21 3.98 -8.39
N ASP A 42 1.86 3.70 -7.12
CA ASP A 42 0.60 3.11 -6.71
C ASP A 42 -0.50 4.17 -6.85
N THR A 43 -0.80 4.56 -8.10
CA THR A 43 -2.07 5.20 -8.40
C THR A 43 -3.13 4.09 -8.35
N THR A 44 -3.58 3.74 -7.15
CA THR A 44 -4.89 3.15 -6.93
C THR A 44 -5.94 4.20 -7.31
N SER A 45 -6.14 4.40 -8.62
CA SER A 45 -7.39 4.95 -9.12
C SER A 45 -8.45 3.90 -8.84
N ARG A 46 -9.23 4.12 -7.77
CA ARG A 46 -10.55 3.52 -7.62
C ARG A 46 -11.32 3.86 -8.90
N GLN A 47 -11.54 2.89 -9.77
CA GLN A 47 -12.46 3.03 -10.88
C GLN A 47 -13.58 2.03 -10.68
N ASP A 48 -14.76 2.62 -10.62
CA ASP A 48 -16.03 2.01 -10.33
C ASP A 48 -16.33 0.86 -11.30
N ASN A 49 -16.88 -0.22 -10.74
CA ASN A 49 -17.44 -1.33 -11.48
C ASN A 49 -18.64 -0.83 -12.29
N GLN A 50 -18.43 -0.46 -13.55
CA GLN A 50 -19.52 -0.46 -14.52
C GLN A 50 -19.57 -1.84 -15.17
N LEU A 51 -20.59 -2.61 -14.75
CA LEU A 51 -21.04 -3.83 -15.39
C LEU A 51 -21.41 -3.49 -16.84
N VAL A 52 -20.52 -3.79 -17.78
CA VAL A 52 -20.86 -3.71 -19.21
C VAL A 52 -21.47 -5.04 -19.62
N GLU A 53 -22.76 -4.98 -19.91
CA GLU A 53 -23.60 -6.01 -20.46
C GLU A 53 -22.95 -6.66 -21.70
N LEU A 54 -23.00 -7.99 -21.77
CA LEU A 54 -22.48 -8.79 -22.87
C LEU A 54 -23.33 -8.55 -24.12
N THR A 55 -23.08 -7.45 -24.82
CA THR A 55 -23.39 -7.38 -26.24
C THR A 55 -22.39 -8.28 -26.98
N VAL A 56 -22.89 -9.03 -27.96
CA VAL A 56 -22.09 -9.84 -28.88
C VAL A 56 -21.32 -8.87 -29.78
N ASP A 57 -20.31 -8.24 -29.21
CA ASP A 57 -19.38 -7.36 -29.91
C ASP A 57 -18.28 -8.24 -30.50
N VAL A 58 -17.83 -7.91 -31.71
CA VAL A 58 -16.68 -8.56 -32.34
C VAL A 58 -15.49 -8.26 -31.44
N GLY A 59 -15.23 -9.15 -30.49
CA GLY A 59 -14.29 -8.88 -29.40
C GLY A 59 -12.94 -8.47 -29.98
N PRO A 60 -12.20 -7.56 -29.34
CA PRO A 60 -11.05 -6.90 -29.95
C PRO A 60 -10.14 -7.89 -30.66
N SER A 61 -9.76 -7.60 -31.90
CA SER A 61 -8.84 -8.46 -32.65
C SER A 61 -7.55 -8.68 -31.87
N GLU A 62 -6.73 -9.62 -32.29
CA GLU A 62 -5.42 -9.81 -31.72
C GLU A 62 -4.58 -8.52 -31.83
N PRO A 63 -3.89 -8.07 -30.76
CA PRO A 63 -3.00 -6.93 -30.84
C PRO A 63 -1.91 -7.16 -31.90
N CYS A 64 -1.73 -6.21 -32.80
CA CYS A 64 -0.69 -6.25 -33.82
C CYS A 64 0.30 -5.11 -33.60
N ILE A 65 1.56 -5.34 -33.98
CA ILE A 65 2.57 -4.28 -34.02
C ILE A 65 2.10 -3.22 -35.04
N GLY A 66 2.20 -1.95 -34.66
CA GLY A 66 1.74 -0.83 -35.47
C GLY A 66 0.29 -0.40 -35.23
N MET A 67 -0.47 -1.10 -34.37
CA MET A 67 -1.80 -0.61 -33.96
C MET A 67 -1.70 0.73 -33.26
N GLU A 68 -2.61 1.65 -33.60
CA GLU A 68 -2.63 3.02 -33.11
C GLU A 68 -3.79 3.25 -32.13
N PHE A 69 -3.55 4.06 -31.10
CA PHE A 69 -4.52 4.50 -30.11
C PHE A 69 -4.44 6.02 -29.92
N ASN A 70 -5.57 6.63 -29.57
CA ASN A 70 -5.65 8.06 -29.33
C ASN A 70 -5.13 8.41 -27.92
N SER A 71 -5.40 7.55 -26.94
CA SER A 71 -4.91 7.68 -25.56
C SER A 71 -4.10 6.47 -25.10
N ALA A 72 -3.30 6.65 -24.05
CA ALA A 72 -2.64 5.56 -23.34
C ALA A 72 -3.66 4.64 -22.64
N ASP A 73 -4.76 5.24 -22.14
CA ASP A 73 -5.83 4.48 -21.48
C ASP A 73 -6.58 3.59 -22.48
N ASP A 74 -6.82 4.07 -23.70
CA ASP A 74 -7.41 3.25 -24.77
C ASP A 74 -6.58 1.98 -25.04
N GLY A 75 -5.25 2.14 -25.12
CA GLY A 75 -4.33 1.01 -25.30
C GLY A 75 -4.34 0.03 -24.12
N LYS A 76 -4.42 0.56 -22.90
CA LYS A 76 -4.55 -0.23 -21.67
C LYS A 76 -5.86 -1.03 -21.64
N ASP A 77 -6.97 -0.40 -21.97
CA ASP A 77 -8.29 -1.02 -21.92
C ASP A 77 -8.47 -2.06 -23.02
N TYR A 78 -7.95 -1.78 -24.22
CA TYR A 78 -7.89 -2.74 -25.32
C TYR A 78 -7.11 -4.00 -24.93
N TYR A 79 -5.90 -3.84 -24.40
CA TYR A 79 -5.10 -4.98 -23.97
C TYR A 79 -5.71 -5.68 -22.75
N GLY A 80 -6.35 -4.95 -21.85
CA GLY A 80 -7.09 -5.50 -20.71
C GLY A 80 -8.30 -6.33 -21.14
N ALA A 81 -9.02 -5.92 -22.20
CA ALA A 81 -10.10 -6.70 -22.79
C ALA A 81 -9.59 -7.95 -23.53
N TYR A 82 -8.46 -7.84 -24.24
CA TYR A 82 -7.77 -8.99 -24.83
C TYR A 82 -7.31 -9.99 -23.77
N ALA A 83 -6.65 -9.52 -22.71
CA ALA A 83 -6.16 -10.36 -21.63
C ALA A 83 -7.28 -11.11 -20.91
N ARG A 84 -8.40 -10.41 -20.61
CA ARG A 84 -9.57 -11.02 -19.99
C ARG A 84 -10.15 -12.16 -20.83
N ARG A 85 -10.28 -11.97 -22.15
CA ARG A 85 -10.75 -13.02 -23.07
C ARG A 85 -9.78 -14.18 -23.18
N ASN A 86 -8.48 -13.92 -23.13
CA ASN A 86 -7.43 -14.94 -23.17
C ASN A 86 -7.09 -15.52 -21.79
N GLY A 87 -7.85 -15.23 -20.73
CA GLY A 87 -7.65 -15.94 -19.47
C GLY A 87 -6.53 -15.43 -18.57
N PHE A 88 -6.03 -14.21 -18.80
CA PHE A 88 -4.99 -13.60 -17.97
C PHE A 88 -5.32 -12.15 -17.56
N THR A 89 -4.56 -11.65 -16.59
CA THR A 89 -4.65 -10.26 -16.15
C THR A 89 -3.36 -9.53 -16.43
N ILE A 90 -3.46 -8.24 -16.69
CA ILE A 90 -2.33 -7.37 -17.02
C ILE A 90 -1.94 -6.51 -15.81
N ARG A 91 -0.66 -6.16 -15.73
CA ARG A 91 -0.12 -5.13 -14.84
C ARG A 91 0.76 -4.17 -15.64
N VAL A 92 0.94 -2.96 -15.13
CA VAL A 92 1.95 -2.03 -15.68
C VAL A 92 3.30 -2.42 -15.10
N ASN A 93 4.29 -2.67 -15.95
CA ASN A 93 5.65 -3.02 -15.53
C ASN A 93 6.56 -1.80 -15.46
N ARG A 94 6.52 -0.97 -16.51
CA ARG A 94 7.37 0.20 -16.64
C ARG A 94 6.60 1.31 -17.34
N LYS A 95 6.71 2.53 -16.81
CA LYS A 95 6.30 3.76 -17.48
C LYS A 95 7.57 4.43 -18.00
N ARG A 96 7.65 4.71 -19.30
CA ARG A 96 8.78 5.44 -19.89
C ARG A 96 8.43 6.92 -19.96
N ARG A 97 9.35 7.77 -19.50
CA ARG A 97 9.23 9.23 -19.58
C ARG A 97 10.30 9.80 -20.51
N SER A 98 9.98 10.92 -21.16
CA SER A 98 10.90 11.69 -21.99
C SER A 98 11.96 12.35 -21.11
N ARG A 99 13.23 12.27 -21.50
CA ARG A 99 14.31 12.98 -20.79
C ARG A 99 14.28 14.50 -20.95
N ILE A 100 13.57 15.00 -21.95
CA ILE A 100 13.55 16.43 -22.30
C ILE A 100 12.36 17.13 -21.64
N ASP A 101 11.18 16.51 -21.71
CA ASP A 101 9.91 17.13 -21.32
C ASP A 101 9.27 16.47 -20.11
N GLU A 102 9.89 15.42 -19.55
CA GLU A 102 9.37 14.54 -18.48
C GLU A 102 8.01 13.86 -18.81
N ALA A 103 7.44 14.13 -19.99
CA ALA A 103 6.17 13.55 -20.44
C ALA A 103 6.25 12.03 -20.60
N VAL A 104 5.16 11.32 -20.31
CA VAL A 104 5.07 9.87 -20.49
C VAL A 104 5.06 9.53 -21.97
N ILE A 105 6.05 8.77 -22.43
CA ILE A 105 6.26 8.38 -23.83
C ILE A 105 6.04 6.88 -24.08
N GLY A 106 5.80 6.07 -23.05
CA GLY A 106 5.64 4.63 -23.24
C GLY A 106 5.13 3.89 -22.02
N PHE A 107 4.49 2.75 -22.26
CA PHE A 107 4.07 1.80 -21.23
C PHE A 107 4.41 0.37 -21.63
N ASP A 108 4.87 -0.40 -20.65
CA ASP A 108 5.02 -1.85 -20.75
C ASP A 108 3.90 -2.51 -19.97
N TYR A 109 2.97 -3.17 -20.66
CA TYR A 109 1.92 -3.99 -20.05
C TYR A 109 2.31 -5.46 -20.11
N VAL A 110 2.30 -6.11 -18.95
CA VAL A 110 2.82 -7.47 -18.80
C VAL A 110 1.79 -8.34 -18.13
N CYS A 111 1.91 -9.66 -18.30
CA CYS A 111 1.08 -10.60 -17.55
C CYS A 111 1.31 -10.46 -16.03
N SER A 112 0.28 -10.69 -15.22
CA SER A 112 0.40 -10.71 -13.76
C SER A 112 1.42 -11.74 -13.25
N LYS A 113 1.62 -12.84 -13.99
CA LYS A 113 2.61 -13.89 -13.70
C LYS A 113 4.00 -13.62 -14.30
N GLU A 114 4.27 -12.43 -14.83
CA GLU A 114 5.57 -12.06 -15.43
C GLU A 114 6.68 -11.87 -14.38
N GLY A 115 7.90 -12.29 -14.74
CA GLY A 115 9.11 -12.13 -13.94
C GLY A 115 9.28 -13.17 -12.82
N PHE A 116 10.30 -12.96 -11.99
CA PHE A 116 10.54 -13.71 -10.76
C PHE A 116 10.67 -12.72 -9.61
N ARG A 117 10.10 -13.03 -8.44
CA ARG A 117 10.39 -12.22 -7.26
C ARG A 117 11.80 -12.57 -6.76
N PRO A 118 12.64 -11.57 -6.43
CA PRO A 118 13.88 -11.86 -5.73
C PRO A 118 13.54 -12.56 -4.42
N LYS A 119 14.24 -13.66 -4.10
CA LYS A 119 14.16 -14.32 -2.79
C LYS A 119 14.65 -13.31 -1.75
N ARG A 120 13.74 -12.56 -1.13
CA ARG A 120 14.05 -11.88 0.13
C ARG A 120 14.13 -12.98 1.18
N CYS A 121 15.30 -13.18 1.75
CA CYS A 121 15.49 -14.06 2.90
C CYS A 121 14.67 -13.46 4.05
N LEU A 122 13.46 -13.98 4.28
CA LEU A 122 12.69 -13.64 5.47
C LEU A 122 13.34 -14.42 6.62
N GLY A 123 13.82 -13.71 7.63
CA GLY A 123 14.17 -14.32 8.92
C GLY A 123 12.97 -15.09 9.50
N GLU A 124 13.27 -16.10 10.32
CA GLU A 124 12.38 -17.20 10.71
C GLU A 124 11.00 -16.84 11.29
N ASP A 125 10.71 -15.57 11.61
CA ASP A 125 9.53 -15.20 12.40
C ASP A 125 8.42 -14.45 11.66
N ARG A 126 8.45 -14.40 10.33
CA ARG A 126 7.38 -13.76 9.54
C ARG A 126 6.87 -14.65 8.42
N THR A 127 6.07 -15.65 8.79
CA THR A 127 5.04 -16.24 7.92
C THR A 127 3.93 -15.20 7.66
N ILE A 128 4.28 -14.06 7.09
CA ILE A 128 3.33 -13.26 6.32
C ILE A 128 3.02 -14.14 5.11
N LEU A 129 1.83 -14.74 5.10
CA LEU A 129 1.23 -15.49 3.99
C LEU A 129 1.89 -15.13 2.67
N LEU A 130 2.90 -15.90 2.25
CA LEU A 130 3.52 -15.72 0.94
C LEU A 130 2.39 -15.99 -0.05
N SER A 131 1.77 -14.92 -0.53
CA SER A 131 0.74 -14.94 -1.55
C SER A 131 1.21 -15.90 -2.63
N LYS A 132 0.50 -17.03 -2.76
CA LYS A 132 0.81 -18.21 -3.58
C LYS A 132 1.61 -17.77 -4.81
N GLN A 133 2.92 -18.08 -4.83
CA GLN A 133 3.86 -17.97 -5.95
C GLN A 133 3.31 -17.19 -7.17
N SER A 134 3.29 -15.86 -7.11
CA SER A 134 2.50 -15.06 -8.05
C SER A 134 3.14 -14.81 -9.41
N ARG A 135 4.44 -15.08 -9.57
CA ARG A 135 5.19 -14.83 -10.82
C ARG A 135 5.92 -16.09 -11.27
N ALA A 136 5.58 -16.56 -12.48
CA ALA A 136 6.07 -17.80 -13.09
C ALA A 136 7.12 -17.57 -14.18
N GLY A 137 7.67 -16.34 -14.29
CA GLY A 137 8.55 -15.97 -15.38
C GLY A 137 7.83 -15.88 -16.72
N CYS A 138 6.54 -15.52 -16.73
CA CYS A 138 5.82 -15.29 -17.99
C CYS A 138 6.53 -14.20 -18.82
N LYS A 139 6.56 -14.36 -20.14
CA LYS A 139 7.21 -13.42 -21.07
C LYS A 139 6.21 -12.58 -21.89
N ALA A 140 4.91 -12.84 -21.75
CA ALA A 140 3.87 -12.08 -22.42
C ALA A 140 3.90 -10.59 -22.02
N ILE A 141 4.08 -9.73 -23.03
CA ILE A 141 4.22 -8.29 -22.92
C ILE A 141 3.59 -7.59 -24.12
N LEU A 142 2.95 -6.45 -23.88
CA LEU A 142 2.56 -5.47 -24.88
C LEU A 142 3.23 -4.14 -24.53
N VAL A 143 3.95 -3.58 -25.50
CA VAL A 143 4.61 -2.27 -25.35
C VAL A 143 3.92 -1.28 -26.26
N ILE A 144 3.50 -0.15 -25.68
CA ILE A 144 3.02 1.01 -26.44
C ILE A 144 3.99 2.18 -26.26
N ALA A 145 4.18 2.95 -27.32
CA ALA A 145 4.99 4.16 -27.32
C ALA A 145 4.25 5.31 -28.00
N TYR A 146 4.39 6.51 -27.45
CA TYR A 146 3.83 7.71 -28.03
C TYR A 146 4.72 8.21 -29.17
N ARG A 147 4.17 8.26 -30.39
CA ARG A 147 4.86 8.76 -31.57
C ARG A 147 4.50 10.22 -31.79
N ARG A 148 5.45 11.13 -31.55
CA ARG A 148 5.23 12.58 -31.65
C ARG A 148 4.84 13.04 -33.06
N GLU A 149 5.34 12.36 -34.09
CA GLU A 149 5.06 12.65 -35.50
C GLU A 149 3.57 12.48 -35.83
N ILE A 150 2.96 11.40 -35.33
CA ILE A 150 1.57 11.03 -35.62
C ILE A 150 0.63 11.51 -34.49
N LYS A 151 1.19 11.94 -33.35
CA LYS A 151 0.48 12.29 -32.12
C LYS A 151 -0.45 11.18 -31.61
N LYS A 152 0.01 9.93 -31.75
CA LYS A 152 -0.74 8.74 -31.34
C LYS A 152 0.14 7.76 -30.58
N TRP A 153 -0.51 6.90 -29.81
CA TRP A 153 0.12 5.77 -29.12
C TRP A 153 0.16 4.57 -30.06
N VAL A 154 1.32 3.97 -30.24
CA VAL A 154 1.50 2.86 -31.19
C VAL A 154 2.05 1.64 -30.47
N VAL A 155 1.54 0.45 -30.80
CA VAL A 155 2.10 -0.82 -30.33
C VAL A 155 3.45 -1.05 -31.00
N THR A 156 4.53 -1.08 -30.23
CA THR A 156 5.89 -1.29 -30.73
C THR A 156 6.37 -2.73 -30.56
N ASN A 157 5.87 -3.43 -29.54
CA ASN A 157 6.23 -4.82 -29.29
C ASN A 157 5.03 -5.57 -28.72
N PHE A 158 4.83 -6.78 -29.20
CA PHE A 158 3.79 -7.68 -28.71
C PHE A 158 4.31 -9.11 -28.66
N VAL A 159 4.28 -9.70 -27.47
CA VAL A 159 4.63 -11.10 -27.22
C VAL A 159 3.41 -11.79 -26.63
N ARG A 160 2.89 -12.77 -27.37
CA ARG A 160 1.71 -13.54 -26.95
C ARG A 160 2.02 -14.70 -26.01
N GLU A 161 3.26 -15.16 -26.00
CA GLU A 161 3.62 -16.45 -25.42
C GLU A 161 3.57 -16.42 -23.90
N HIS A 162 2.82 -17.35 -23.33
CA HIS A 162 2.72 -17.57 -21.90
C HIS A 162 3.44 -18.85 -21.51
N ASN A 163 4.21 -18.81 -20.42
CA ASN A 163 4.87 -19.99 -19.83
C ASN A 163 4.01 -20.64 -18.73
N HIS A 164 2.69 -20.47 -18.79
CA HIS A 164 1.77 -21.00 -17.80
C HIS A 164 0.38 -21.17 -18.41
N ASP A 165 -0.40 -22.04 -17.80
CA ASP A 165 -1.79 -22.21 -18.20
C ASP A 165 -2.57 -20.90 -17.98
N LEU A 166 -3.34 -20.56 -19.00
CA LEU A 166 -4.29 -19.46 -19.00
C LEU A 166 -5.58 -19.94 -18.33
N MET A 167 -6.18 -19.11 -17.49
CA MET A 167 -7.44 -19.46 -16.83
C MET A 167 -8.59 -19.43 -17.85
N GLY A 168 -9.68 -20.15 -17.59
CA GLY A 168 -10.88 -19.98 -18.39
C GLY A 168 -11.39 -18.52 -18.32
N PRO A 169 -11.98 -17.96 -19.40
CA PRO A 169 -12.47 -16.57 -19.40
C PRO A 169 -13.40 -16.23 -18.23
N ALA A 170 -14.17 -17.22 -17.76
CA ALA A 170 -15.07 -17.11 -16.61
C ALA A 170 -14.35 -16.93 -15.25
N GLU A 171 -13.16 -17.51 -15.08
CA GLU A 171 -12.42 -17.46 -13.81
C GLU A 171 -11.67 -16.14 -13.61
N VAL A 172 -11.36 -15.42 -14.69
CA VAL A 172 -10.69 -14.10 -14.62
C VAL A 172 -11.56 -13.07 -13.90
N LEU A 173 -12.87 -13.15 -14.05
CA LEU A 173 -13.84 -12.24 -13.41
C LEU A 173 -13.88 -12.43 -11.89
N VAL A 174 -13.71 -13.67 -11.41
CA VAL A 174 -13.81 -14.02 -9.98
C VAL A 174 -12.62 -13.50 -9.16
N ARG A 175 -11.47 -13.25 -9.79
CA ARG A 175 -10.29 -12.74 -9.06
C ARG A 175 -10.34 -11.26 -8.69
N ARG A 176 -11.15 -10.45 -9.38
CA ARG A 176 -11.38 -9.04 -8.96
C ARG A 176 -12.45 -8.93 -7.89
N SER A 177 -13.39 -9.88 -7.82
CA SER A 177 -14.47 -9.89 -6.83
C SER A 177 -14.11 -10.57 -5.51
N SER A 178 -12.89 -11.08 -5.33
CA SER A 178 -12.39 -11.42 -3.99
C SER A 178 -12.01 -10.15 -3.20
N VAL A 179 -12.85 -9.10 -3.26
CA VAL A 179 -13.30 -8.49 -2.02
C VAL A 179 -13.93 -9.66 -1.28
N LYS A 180 -13.17 -10.29 -0.40
CA LYS A 180 -13.74 -11.27 0.51
C LYS A 180 -14.88 -10.53 1.19
N ALA A 181 -16.12 -10.82 0.81
CA ALA A 181 -17.22 -10.78 1.75
C ALA A 181 -16.94 -11.91 2.75
N SER A 182 -15.83 -11.79 3.48
CA SER A 182 -15.51 -12.64 4.61
C SER A 182 -16.58 -12.30 5.62
N THR A 183 -17.46 -13.27 5.87
CA THR A 183 -18.04 -13.50 7.19
C THR A 183 -17.16 -12.86 8.26
N GLU A 184 -17.73 -11.95 9.07
CA GLU A 184 -16.99 -11.13 10.07
C GLU A 184 -15.76 -11.89 10.60
N ASP A 185 -14.57 -11.52 10.11
CA ASP A 185 -13.35 -12.23 10.47
C ASP A 185 -13.15 -12.00 11.97
N ALA A 186 -12.68 -13.00 12.73
CA ALA A 186 -12.50 -12.87 14.19
C ALA A 186 -11.65 -11.62 14.57
N LYS A 187 -10.81 -11.17 13.63
CA LYS A 187 -10.03 -9.94 13.71
C LYS A 187 -10.89 -8.68 13.66
N ASP A 188 -11.89 -8.60 12.79
CA ASP A 188 -12.79 -7.44 12.67
C ASP A 188 -13.70 -7.30 13.90
N LYS A 189 -14.11 -8.43 14.49
CA LYS A 189 -14.78 -8.43 15.79
C LYS A 189 -13.86 -7.86 16.88
N ARG A 190 -12.61 -8.32 16.93
CA ARG A 190 -11.63 -7.83 17.91
C ARG A 190 -11.29 -6.35 17.73
N ILE A 191 -11.21 -5.88 16.48
CA ILE A 191 -11.00 -4.46 16.17
C ILE A 191 -12.16 -3.63 16.72
N ARG A 192 -13.41 -4.00 16.46
CA ARG A 192 -14.58 -3.28 17.00
C ARG A 192 -14.58 -3.24 18.52
N GLU A 193 -14.32 -4.37 19.15
CA GLU A 193 -14.31 -4.52 20.60
C GLU A 193 -13.25 -3.62 21.25
N LEU A 194 -12.00 -3.68 20.76
CA LEU A 194 -10.91 -2.81 21.23
C LEU A 194 -11.20 -1.33 20.97
N THR A 195 -11.82 -1.00 19.84
CA THR A 195 -12.19 0.38 19.52
C THR A 195 -13.23 0.92 20.51
N SER A 196 -14.22 0.09 20.88
CA SER A 196 -15.20 0.43 21.91
C SER A 196 -14.56 0.55 23.30
N GLU A 197 -13.61 -0.32 23.66
CA GLU A 197 -12.86 -0.23 24.92
C GLU A 197 -12.07 1.08 25.03
N LEU A 198 -11.28 1.41 24.01
CA LEU A 198 -10.50 2.65 23.96
C LEU A 198 -11.41 3.89 24.01
N TYR A 199 -12.56 3.85 23.33
CA TYR A 199 -13.53 4.93 23.39
C TYR A 199 -14.10 5.12 24.81
N ASN A 200 -14.43 4.02 25.49
CA ASN A 200 -14.95 4.03 26.85
C ASN A 200 -13.90 4.50 27.87
N GLU A 201 -12.66 4.05 27.74
CA GLU A 201 -11.54 4.51 28.58
C GLU A 201 -11.28 5.99 28.41
N ARG A 202 -11.26 6.48 27.16
CA ARG A 202 -11.14 7.91 26.86
C ARG A 202 -12.25 8.72 27.51
N GLN A 203 -13.50 8.28 27.44
CA GLN A 203 -14.60 8.98 28.13
C GLN A 203 -14.43 8.98 29.66
N ARG A 204 -13.97 7.87 30.25
CA ARG A 204 -13.71 7.79 31.70
C ARG A 204 -12.59 8.75 32.12
N PHE A 205 -11.50 8.80 31.35
CA PHE A 205 -10.43 9.75 31.58
C PHE A 205 -10.93 11.19 31.47
N GLN A 206 -11.71 11.50 30.42
CA GLN A 206 -12.26 12.83 30.21
C GLN A 206 -13.18 13.29 31.35
N ARG A 207 -14.03 12.39 31.90
CA ARG A 207 -14.84 12.68 33.08
C ARG A 207 -13.99 12.95 34.33
N ARG A 208 -12.92 12.17 34.52
CA ARG A 208 -11.98 12.37 35.64
C ARG A 208 -11.23 13.70 35.53
N CYS A 209 -10.82 14.08 34.32
CA CYS A 209 -10.20 15.38 34.06
C CYS A 209 -11.17 16.53 34.31
N SER A 210 -12.39 16.46 33.77
CA SER A 210 -13.42 17.48 33.99
C SER A 210 -13.74 17.67 35.48
N ALA A 211 -13.90 16.60 36.25
CA ALA A 211 -14.12 16.68 37.70
C ALA A 211 -12.89 17.20 38.48
N TYR A 212 -11.68 17.05 37.94
CA TYR A 212 -10.48 17.64 38.52
C TYR A 212 -10.41 19.14 38.21
N GLU A 213 -10.70 19.53 36.97
CA GLU A 213 -10.78 20.93 36.54
C GLU A 213 -11.83 21.71 37.33
N GLU A 214 -13.02 21.14 37.55
CA GLU A 214 -14.06 21.73 38.39
C GLU A 214 -13.60 21.94 39.83
N ARG A 215 -12.92 20.95 40.43
CA ARG A 215 -12.35 21.10 41.78
C ARG A 215 -11.29 22.19 41.83
N CYS A 216 -10.39 22.24 40.85
CA CYS A 216 -9.39 23.30 40.76
C CYS A 216 -10.03 24.68 40.57
N ALA A 217 -11.10 24.79 39.78
CA ALA A 217 -11.85 26.03 39.62
C ALA A 217 -12.50 26.46 40.93
N ALA A 218 -13.15 25.55 41.65
CA ALA A 218 -13.75 25.83 42.96
C ALA A 218 -12.73 26.29 44.01
N TYR A 219 -11.53 25.67 44.04
CA TYR A 219 -10.46 26.11 44.93
C TYR A 219 -9.94 27.51 44.57
N LYS A 220 -9.88 27.86 43.28
CA LYS A 220 -9.50 29.22 42.86
C LYS A 220 -10.52 30.25 43.30
N THR A 221 -11.82 29.97 43.13
CA THR A 221 -12.88 30.90 43.55
C THR A 221 -12.93 31.11 45.06
N ILE A 222 -12.67 30.07 45.86
CA ILE A 222 -12.62 30.21 47.33
C ILE A 222 -11.46 31.12 47.73
N LYS A 223 -10.28 30.92 47.12
CA LYS A 223 -9.09 31.73 47.40
C LYS A 223 -9.26 33.19 46.98
N GLU A 224 -9.92 33.45 45.85
CA GLU A 224 -10.22 34.81 45.40
C GLU A 224 -11.19 35.55 46.35
N VAL A 225 -12.13 34.83 46.98
CA VAL A 225 -13.05 35.40 47.98
C VAL A 225 -12.35 35.70 49.31
N ASP A 226 -11.36 34.88 49.69
CA ASP A 226 -10.55 35.08 50.90
C ASP A 226 -9.51 36.22 50.73
N ASP A 227 -9.07 36.53 49.51
CA ASP A 227 -8.13 37.62 49.20
C ASP A 227 -8.84 39.00 49.07
N GLU A 228 -10.17 39.06 49.03
CA GLU A 228 -10.98 40.30 48.97
C GLU A 228 -11.48 40.82 50.33
N HIS A 229 -11.21 40.11 51.45
CA HIS A 229 -11.52 40.53 52.83
C HIS A 229 -10.27 40.97 53.61
#